data_AF-A0A658NPD1-F1
#
_entry.id   AF-A0A658NPD1-F1
#
_cell.length_a   1.000
_cell.length_b   1.000
_cell.length_c   1.000
_cell.angle_alpha   90.00
_cell.angle_beta   90.00
_cell.angle_gamma   90.00
#
_symmetry.space_group_name_H-M   'P 1'
#
loop_
_entity.id
_entity.type
_entity.pdbx_description
1 polymer ?
#
loop_
_entity_poly.entity_id
_entity_poly.type
_entity_poly.pdbx_seq_one_letter_code
_entity_poly.pdbx_strand_id
1 'polypeptide(L)'
;GAELAAEEINAAGGILGRKIVLEFADDGASPDKATLTANSLAQNGTQFVIGHFNSSLSLAASTIYEKAGILMITPSSTNPRLTERGMWNV
;
A
#
# COMPACT_ATOMS: atom_id res chain seq x y z
N GLY A 1 -10.47 -1.57 12.67
CA GLY A 1 -10.93 -1.92 11.32
C GLY A 1 -10.03 -2.98 10.72
N ALA A 2 -8.88 -2.56 10.17
CA ALA A 2 -7.89 -3.47 9.60
C ALA A 2 -7.35 -4.49 10.62
N GLU A 3 -7.03 -4.06 11.84
CA GLU A 3 -6.54 -4.96 12.90
C GLU A 3 -7.54 -6.06 13.24
N LEU A 4 -8.78 -5.70 13.56
CA LEU A 4 -9.85 -6.67 13.83
C LEU A 4 -10.04 -7.66 12.66
N ALA A 5 -10.08 -7.16 11.42
CA ALA A 5 -10.21 -8.03 10.25
C ALA A 5 -9.01 -8.99 10.11
N ALA A 6 -7.79 -8.51 10.33
CA ALA A 6 -6.60 -9.34 10.30
C ALA A 6 -6.61 -10.39 11.42
N GLU A 7 -7.03 -10.03 12.63
CA GLU A 7 -7.20 -10.95 13.76
C GLU A 7 -8.21 -12.05 13.44
N GLU A 8 -9.40 -11.69 12.94
CA GLU A 8 -10.45 -12.64 12.56
C GLU A 8 -9.99 -13.58 11.44
N ILE A 9 -9.36 -13.06 10.38
CA ILE A 9 -8.83 -13.88 9.28
C ILE A 9 -7.72 -14.81 9.78
N ASN A 10 -6.82 -14.32 10.63
CA ASN A 10 -5.73 -15.12 11.19
C ASN A 10 -6.26 -16.21 12.14
N ALA A 11 -7.28 -15.91 12.94
CA ALA A 11 -7.95 -16.89 13.80
C ALA A 11 -8.66 -17.98 12.98
N ALA A 12 -9.16 -17.65 11.79
CA ALA A 12 -9.74 -18.59 10.84
C ALA A 12 -8.71 -19.42 10.04
N GLY A 13 -7.42 -19.31 10.34
CA GLY A 13 -6.34 -20.07 9.67
C GLY A 13 -5.53 -19.28 8.63
N GLY A 14 -5.80 -17.98 8.49
CA GLY A 14 -5.08 -17.09 7.58
C GLY A 14 -5.45 -17.25 6.11
N ILE A 15 -4.72 -16.57 5.23
CA ILE A 15 -4.92 -16.61 3.78
C ILE A 15 -3.99 -17.69 3.22
N LEU A 16 -4.56 -18.77 2.69
CA LEU A 16 -3.81 -19.93 2.18
C LEU A 16 -2.82 -20.49 3.23
N GLY A 17 -3.22 -20.51 4.50
CA GLY A 17 -2.40 -20.96 5.63
C GLY A 17 -1.33 -19.95 6.09
N ARG A 18 -1.29 -18.73 5.53
CA ARG A 18 -0.37 -17.66 5.95
C ARG A 18 -1.09 -16.60 6.76
N LYS A 19 -0.46 -16.17 7.85
CA LYS A 19 -0.99 -15.07 8.67
C LYS A 19 -0.74 -13.71 8.00
N ILE A 20 -1.72 -12.83 8.11
CA ILE A 20 -1.59 -11.41 7.81
C ILE A 20 -0.77 -10.77 8.93
N VAL A 21 0.26 -10.01 8.54
CA VAL A 21 1.01 -9.09 9.40
C VAL A 21 0.73 -7.69 8.90
N LEU A 22 0.31 -6.80 9.80
CA LEU A 22 0.04 -5.40 9.46
C LEU A 22 1.26 -4.55 9.80
N GLU A 23 1.71 -3.77 8.82
CA GLU A 23 2.66 -2.68 9.01
C GLU A 23 1.95 -1.35 8.78
N PHE A 24 2.18 -0.39 9.68
CA PHE A 24 1.57 0.93 9.61
C PHE A 24 2.65 1.97 9.33
N ALA A 25 2.37 2.86 8.40
CA ALA A 25 3.24 3.99 8.09
C ALA A 25 2.40 5.25 7.81
N ASP A 26 2.91 6.38 8.26
CA ASP A 26 2.28 7.69 8.07
C ASP A 26 3.13 8.53 7.11
N ASP A 27 2.58 8.90 5.97
CA ASP A 27 3.21 9.76 4.97
C ASP A 27 3.08 11.27 5.28
N GLY A 28 2.42 11.63 6.39
CA GLY A 28 2.26 13.01 6.85
C GLY A 28 1.64 13.95 5.82
N ALA A 29 0.84 13.43 4.89
CA ALA A 29 0.26 14.18 3.78
C ALA A 29 1.29 14.92 2.90
N SER A 30 2.55 14.45 2.87
CA SER A 30 3.65 15.06 2.10
C SER A 30 4.15 14.12 1.00
N PRO A 31 4.34 14.57 -0.25
CA PRO A 31 4.93 13.76 -1.32
C PRO A 31 6.32 13.21 -0.99
N ASP A 32 7.17 14.00 -0.31
CA ASP A 32 8.52 13.58 0.05
C ASP A 32 8.47 12.46 1.09
N LYS A 33 7.62 12.60 2.11
CA LYS A 33 7.45 11.57 3.14
C LYS A 33 6.72 10.34 2.61
N ALA A 34 5.79 10.48 1.65
CA ALA A 34 5.20 9.34 0.95
C ALA A 34 6.25 8.53 0.17
N THR A 35 7.19 9.22 -0.48
CA THR A 35 8.33 8.57 -1.17
C THR A 35 9.20 7.79 -0.18
N LEU A 36 9.52 8.37 0.98
CA LEU A 36 10.29 7.70 2.03
C LEU A 36 9.54 6.48 2.60
N THR A 37 8.25 6.65 2.91
CA THR A 37 7.37 5.56 3.38
C THR A 37 7.32 4.42 2.37
N ALA A 38 7.16 4.71 1.08
CA ALA A 38 7.11 3.69 0.04
C ALA A 38 8.41 2.89 -0.06
N ASN A 39 9.57 3.57 0.04
CA ASN A 39 10.87 2.90 0.08
C ASN A 39 11.03 2.03 1.33
N SER A 40 10.60 2.54 2.49
CA SER A 40 10.65 1.79 3.75
C SER A 40 9.81 0.51 3.69
N LEU A 41 8.57 0.60 3.22
CA LEU A 41 7.68 -0.57 3.10
C LEU A 41 8.24 -1.59 2.10
N ALA A 42 8.83 -1.12 0.99
CA ALA A 42 9.49 -1.99 0.03
C ALA A 42 10.71 -2.71 0.64
N GLN A 43 11.51 -2.02 1.46
CA GLN A 43 12.66 -2.62 2.15
C GLN A 43 12.25 -3.62 3.23
N ASN A 44 11.10 -3.41 3.88
CA ASN A 44 10.55 -4.33 4.88
C ASN A 44 9.97 -5.62 4.28
N GLY A 45 9.88 -5.72 2.95
CA GLY A 45 9.28 -6.89 2.27
C GLY A 45 7.75 -6.90 2.33
N THR A 46 7.12 -5.72 2.43
CA THR A 46 5.67 -5.59 2.29
C THR A 46 5.25 -6.04 0.89
N GLN A 47 4.24 -6.91 0.79
CA GLN A 47 3.74 -7.42 -0.50
C GLN A 47 2.52 -6.65 -1.04
N PHE A 48 1.76 -6.01 -0.14
CA PHE A 48 0.52 -5.31 -0.46
C PHE A 48 0.42 -4.03 0.36
N VAL A 49 0.02 -2.94 -0.28
CA VAL A 49 -0.18 -1.64 0.37
C VAL A 49 -1.63 -1.20 0.22
N ILE A 50 -2.25 -0.83 1.33
CA ILE A 50 -3.53 -0.11 1.33
C ILE A 50 -3.23 1.36 1.65
N GLY A 51 -3.27 2.21 0.62
CA GLY A 51 -2.80 3.59 0.67
C GLY A 51 -2.42 4.07 -0.74
N HIS A 52 -2.03 5.32 -0.96
CA HIS A 52 -2.06 6.45 -0.04
C HIS A 52 -3.46 7.11 -0.06
N PHE A 53 -3.74 7.98 0.91
CA PHE A 53 -5.04 8.65 0.97
C PHE A 53 -5.18 9.78 -0.08
N ASN A 54 -4.14 10.59 -0.26
CA ASN A 54 -4.17 11.69 -1.21
C ASN A 54 -3.68 11.23 -2.60
N SER A 55 -4.37 11.67 -3.67
CA SER A 55 -4.02 11.31 -5.05
C SER A 55 -2.57 11.65 -5.44
N SER A 56 -2.03 12.79 -4.97
CA SER A 56 -0.64 13.18 -5.25
C SER A 56 0.38 12.25 -4.60
N LEU A 57 0.08 11.73 -3.42
CA LEU A 57 0.95 10.81 -2.68
C LEU A 57 0.91 9.41 -3.30
N SER A 58 -0.29 8.96 -3.72
CA SER A 58 -0.46 7.74 -4.51
C SER A 58 0.35 7.78 -5.81
N LEU A 59 0.36 8.93 -6.50
CA LEU A 59 1.16 9.12 -7.70
C LEU A 59 2.68 9.07 -7.41
N ALA A 60 3.13 9.68 -6.31
CA ALA A 60 4.54 9.66 -5.91
C ALA A 60 5.02 8.24 -5.55
N ALA A 61 4.20 7.47 -4.81
CA ALA A 61 4.58 6.17 -4.27
C ALA A 61 4.39 5.00 -5.24
N SER A 62 3.36 5.04 -6.09
CA SER A 62 2.98 3.92 -6.98
C SER A 62 4.15 3.39 -7.82
N THR A 63 5.03 4.26 -8.32
CA THR A 63 6.20 3.86 -9.13
C THR A 63 7.22 3.06 -8.32
N ILE A 64 7.36 3.35 -7.03
CA ILE A 64 8.29 2.65 -6.14
C ILE A 64 7.73 1.25 -5.87
N TYR A 65 6.44 1.17 -5.55
CA TYR A 65 5.77 -0.11 -5.34
C TYR A 65 5.79 -0.99 -6.58
N GLU A 66 5.59 -0.43 -7.77
CA GLU A 66 5.62 -1.16 -9.04
C GLU A 66 6.98 -1.83 -9.26
N LYS A 67 8.07 -1.06 -9.11
CA LYS A 67 9.45 -1.57 -9.19
C LYS A 67 9.78 -2.59 -8.11
N ALA A 68 9.16 -2.48 -6.94
CA ALA A 68 9.34 -3.40 -5.82
C ALA A 68 8.47 -4.66 -5.91
N GLY A 69 7.60 -4.79 -6.93
CA GLY A 69 6.70 -5.94 -7.05
C GLY A 69 5.50 -5.90 -6.10
N ILE A 70 5.08 -4.70 -5.67
CA ILE A 70 4.07 -4.48 -4.64
C ILE A 70 2.77 -3.96 -5.27
N LEU A 71 1.66 -4.65 -4.99
CA LEU A 71 0.32 -4.20 -5.35
C LEU A 71 -0.15 -3.13 -4.37
N MET A 72 -0.63 -2.01 -4.88
CA MET A 72 -1.15 -0.90 -4.11
C MET A 72 -2.64 -0.69 -4.39
N ILE A 73 -3.44 -0.57 -3.35
CA ILE A 73 -4.88 -0.24 -3.42
C ILE A 73 -5.11 1.03 -2.63
N THR A 74 -5.61 2.07 -3.28
CA THR A 74 -5.93 3.34 -2.62
C THR A 74 -7.42 3.41 -2.24
N PRO A 75 -7.75 3.81 -0.99
CA PRO A 75 -9.14 3.94 -0.57
C PRO A 75 -9.84 5.22 -1.07
N SER A 76 -9.10 6.19 -1.63
CA SER A 76 -9.63 7.55 -1.83
C SER A 76 -9.02 8.35 -2.98
N SER A 77 -8.00 7.83 -3.69
CA SER A 77 -7.43 8.59 -4.81
C SER A 77 -8.40 8.66 -5.99
N THR A 78 -8.60 9.87 -6.51
CA THR A 78 -9.56 10.17 -7.58
C THR A 78 -8.92 10.80 -8.80
N ASN A 79 -7.59 10.98 -8.81
CA ASN A 79 -6.89 11.54 -9.97
C ASN A 79 -6.76 10.47 -11.07
N PRO A 80 -7.32 10.69 -12.28
CA PRO A 80 -7.30 9.69 -13.35
C PRO A 80 -5.89 9.35 -13.81
N ARG A 81 -4.92 10.26 -13.65
CA ARG A 81 -3.52 9.99 -13.96
C ARG A 81 -2.95 8.80 -13.20
N LEU A 82 -3.55 8.39 -12.08
CA LEU A 82 -3.08 7.22 -11.35
C LEU A 82 -3.22 5.94 -12.20
N THR A 83 -4.34 5.77 -12.89
CA THR A 83 -4.63 4.57 -13.72
C THR A 83 -4.26 4.75 -15.19
N GLU A 84 -4.34 5.97 -15.74
CA GLU A 84 -3.95 6.26 -17.14
C GLU A 84 -2.48 5.93 -17.46
N ARG A 85 -1.64 5.77 -16.44
CA ARG A 85 -0.24 5.38 -16.58
C ARG A 85 -0.04 3.93 -17.01
N GLY A 86 -1.10 3.12 -17.01
CA GLY A 86 -1.04 1.72 -17.47
C GLY A 86 -0.16 0.83 -16.62
N MET A 87 0.02 1.16 -15.34
CA MET A 87 0.80 0.36 -14.40
C MET A 87 0.02 -0.86 -13.96
N TRP A 88 0.70 -1.97 -13.71
CA TRP A 88 0.04 -3.23 -13.34
C TRP A 88 -0.42 -3.27 -11.88
N ASN A 89 0.08 -2.36 -11.03
CA ASN A 89 0.01 -2.46 -9.58
C ASN A 89 -0.91 -1.44 -8.90
N VAL A 90 -1.70 -0.66 -9.67
CA VAL A 90 -2.65 0.35 -9.16
C VAL A 90 -3.94 0.38 -9.97
#